data_AF-A0AAW5ENF9-F1
#
_entry.id   AF-A0AAW5ENF9-F1
#
_cell.length_a   1.000
_cell.length_b   1.000
_cell.length_c   1.000
_cell.angle_alpha   90.00
_cell.angle_beta   90.00
_cell.angle_gamma   90.00
#
_symmetry.space_group_name_H-M   'P 1'
#
loop_
_entity.id
_entity.type
_entity.pdbx_description
1 polymer ?
#
loop_
_entity_poly.entity_id
_entity_poly.type
_entity_poly.pdbx_seq_one_letter_code
_entity_poly.pdbx_strand_id
1 'polypeptide(L)'
;WGGVGGYILLGRCLNEVTLWRWTITFPSSAMAVAQTVVSAAEVAATAGIAYIFLPDAPGLGYGVFLAIYIASYTAGLVASVPGGLGVFDGAMMLALGGYMPEPRIITAILIFRLFYYIIPLFLAGVMFAGHELFLRGDAVLLSRKAGGDSPARGPRTTRPSVVIRESEADFSVAVATGAVSLCGGVLIALTILDPETWDNAAGWLHTLFGMAGDYLLSLIGVALIGLAIGLSQRVTLAWKVTLGLLAAAAGLTLLRGSPLLIPALMALVAILIAPFRNSYYRHARVLSEPLSFPTVMSLLLLIACVVVLACAGPHDALGGSWWEIMLFASSSGVGRWTMGLAVMLGLLMIMRLIRPGRIAIVPWDAQGQARYHMLDHAIDAVGAAWRPSGQIVGARGQALLPFVRRGTFLIGLGDPAGNAEDCVSAIWWLRDLAVQEGRQPAFWCVGAMFLPVYNDLGLTAWPLPVSAQKAHSPGMETFYLCARPNDARLLQSLMHN
;
A
#
# COMPACT_ATOMS: atom_id res chain seq x y z
N TRP A 1 8.17 35.86 -9.78
CA TRP A 1 9.42 36.35 -9.16
C TRP A 1 9.21 37.14 -7.88
N GLY A 2 8.31 38.14 -7.81
CA GLY A 2 8.03 38.88 -6.57
C GLY A 2 7.67 38.00 -5.37
N GLY A 3 6.84 36.96 -5.56
CA GLY A 3 6.53 36.00 -4.49
C GLY A 3 7.71 35.15 -4.02
N VAL A 4 8.63 34.77 -4.93
CA VAL A 4 9.86 34.03 -4.60
C VAL A 4 10.82 34.93 -3.81
N GLY A 5 10.98 36.18 -4.24
CA GLY A 5 11.75 37.18 -3.49
C GLY A 5 11.17 37.43 -2.10
N GLY A 6 9.84 37.52 -2.00
CA GLY A 6 9.12 37.62 -0.73
C GLY A 6 9.38 36.44 0.19
N TYR A 7 9.32 35.20 -0.32
CA TYR A 7 9.61 33.98 0.43
C TYR A 7 11.05 33.96 1.00
N ILE A 8 12.04 34.33 0.17
CA ILE A 8 13.46 34.38 0.58
C ILE A 8 13.70 35.49 1.61
N LEU A 9 13.05 36.65 1.44
CA LEU A 9 13.15 37.78 2.38
C LEU A 9 12.43 37.50 3.71
N LEU A 10 11.26 36.85 3.67
CA LEU A 10 10.51 36.46 4.87
C LEU A 10 11.30 35.47 5.71
N GLY A 11 12.00 34.50 5.10
CA GLY A 11 12.93 33.59 5.81
C GLY A 11 14.18 34.26 6.39
N ARG A 12 14.38 35.56 6.15
CA ARG A 12 15.42 36.37 6.82
C ARG A 12 14.86 37.14 8.03
N CYS A 13 13.56 37.46 8.03
CA CYS A 13 12.96 38.35 9.03
C CYS A 13 12.03 37.64 10.01
N LEU A 14 11.49 36.47 9.67
CA LEU A 14 10.51 35.75 10.46
C LEU A 14 10.96 34.29 10.60
N ASN A 15 11.05 33.79 11.83
CA ASN A 15 11.29 32.37 12.08
C ASN A 15 9.97 31.58 12.13
N GLU A 16 8.90 32.22 12.61
CA GLU A 16 7.58 31.61 12.77
C GLU A 16 6.49 32.62 12.40
N VAL A 17 5.51 32.19 11.61
CA VAL A 17 4.27 32.92 11.38
C VAL A 17 3.10 32.01 11.72
N THR A 18 2.30 32.43 12.70
CA THR A 18 1.06 31.77 13.06
C THR A 18 -0.07 32.30 12.19
N LEU A 19 -0.44 31.53 11.15
CA LEU A 19 -1.60 31.82 10.32
C LEU A 19 -2.80 30.98 10.81
N TRP A 20 -3.69 31.62 11.57
CA TRP A 20 -4.90 31.01 12.16
C TRP A 20 -4.60 29.82 13.08
N ARG A 21 -4.55 28.59 12.54
CA ARG A 21 -4.25 27.34 13.27
C ARG A 21 -2.89 26.74 12.87
N TRP A 22 -2.23 27.32 11.87
CA TRP A 22 -1.00 26.79 11.28
C TRP A 22 0.19 27.65 11.73
N THR A 23 1.14 27.03 12.42
CA THR A 23 2.43 27.64 12.75
C THR A 23 3.41 27.28 11.64
N ILE A 24 3.64 28.20 10.70
CA ILE A 24 4.57 28.01 9.59
C ILE A 24 5.94 28.50 10.05
N THR A 25 6.87 27.56 10.26
CA THR A 25 8.28 27.86 10.51
C THR A 25 8.97 28.15 9.17
N PHE A 26 9.55 29.33 9.02
CA PHE A 26 10.27 29.68 7.80
C PHE A 26 11.70 29.12 7.85
N PRO A 27 12.19 28.52 6.76
CA PRO A 27 13.57 28.09 6.69
C PRO A 27 14.50 29.32 6.60
N SER A 28 15.76 29.14 6.99
CA SER A 28 16.77 30.18 6.85
C SER A 28 16.89 30.64 5.39
N SER A 29 17.22 31.91 5.15
CA SER A 29 17.36 32.45 3.78
C SER A 29 18.26 31.63 2.85
N ALA A 30 19.34 31.03 3.37
CA ALA A 30 20.21 30.12 2.59
C ALA A 30 19.47 28.84 2.16
N MET A 31 18.68 28.25 3.06
CA MET A 31 17.85 27.09 2.77
C MET A 31 16.70 27.45 1.81
N ALA A 32 16.08 28.63 1.95
CA ALA A 32 15.04 29.11 1.04
C ALA A 32 15.56 29.29 -0.40
N VAL A 33 16.77 29.82 -0.56
CA VAL A 33 17.45 29.89 -1.88
C VAL A 33 17.75 28.49 -2.39
N ALA A 34 18.35 27.62 -1.56
CA ALA A 34 18.68 26.25 -1.97
C ALA A 34 17.44 25.48 -2.43
N GLN A 35 16.34 25.55 -1.68
CA GLN A 35 15.07 24.94 -2.02
C GLN A 35 14.52 25.49 -3.35
N THR A 36 14.57 26.81 -3.55
CA THR A 36 14.10 27.43 -4.80
C THR A 36 14.92 26.94 -6.00
N VAL A 37 16.24 26.88 -5.87
CA VAL A 37 17.13 26.44 -6.94
C VAL A 37 16.93 24.96 -7.26
N VAL A 38 16.88 24.10 -6.22
CA VAL A 38 16.67 22.66 -6.40
C VAL A 38 15.30 22.38 -7.02
N SER A 39 14.23 23.02 -6.54
CA SER A 39 12.89 22.88 -7.13
C SER A 39 12.81 23.40 -8.56
N ALA A 40 13.45 24.53 -8.88
CA ALA A 40 13.49 25.04 -10.25
C ALA A 40 14.26 24.08 -11.19
N ALA A 41 15.39 23.53 -10.72
CA ALA A 41 16.18 22.56 -11.46
C ALA A 41 15.40 21.25 -11.69
N GLU A 42 14.66 20.78 -10.69
CA GLU A 42 13.83 19.57 -10.77
C GLU A 42 12.70 19.73 -11.79
N VAL A 43 11.96 20.84 -11.74
CA VAL A 43 10.89 21.14 -12.72
C VAL A 43 11.47 21.28 -14.13
N ALA A 44 12.62 21.97 -14.28
CA ALA A 44 13.29 22.12 -15.56
C ALA A 44 13.75 20.76 -16.13
N ALA A 45 14.41 19.94 -15.31
CA ALA A 45 14.85 18.60 -15.72
C ALA A 45 13.67 17.72 -16.12
N THR A 46 12.59 17.75 -15.33
CA THR A 46 11.37 16.98 -15.59
C THR A 46 10.69 17.40 -16.91
N ALA A 47 10.58 18.71 -17.18
CA ALA A 47 10.12 19.20 -18.47
C ALA A 47 11.06 18.78 -19.61
N GLY A 48 12.37 18.74 -19.35
CA GLY A 48 13.38 18.27 -20.31
C GLY A 48 13.16 16.84 -20.79
N ILE A 49 12.69 15.95 -19.91
CA ILE A 49 12.35 14.56 -20.28
C ILE A 49 11.34 14.56 -21.42
N ALA A 50 10.24 15.31 -21.29
CA ALA A 50 9.20 15.35 -22.33
C ALA A 50 9.67 16.10 -23.60
N TYR A 51 10.44 17.19 -23.43
CA TYR A 51 10.90 18.02 -24.54
C TYR A 51 11.85 17.28 -25.50
N ILE A 52 12.77 16.45 -24.97
CA ILE A 52 13.75 15.73 -25.79
C ILE A 52 13.08 14.74 -26.76
N PHE A 53 11.91 14.21 -26.42
CA PHE A 53 11.14 13.29 -27.28
C PHE A 53 10.11 14.00 -28.15
N LEU A 54 10.00 15.33 -28.02
CA LEU A 54 9.11 16.12 -28.85
C LEU A 54 9.76 16.31 -30.23
N PRO A 55 9.03 16.11 -31.33
CA PRO A 55 9.54 16.42 -32.65
C PRO A 55 9.73 17.93 -32.81
N ASP A 56 10.77 18.32 -33.55
CA ASP A 56 11.06 19.73 -33.82
C ASP A 56 9.87 20.43 -34.46
N ALA A 57 9.43 21.52 -33.84
CA ALA A 57 8.32 22.35 -34.32
C ALA A 57 8.75 23.83 -34.35
N PRO A 58 8.46 24.57 -35.44
CA PRO A 58 8.80 25.99 -35.54
C PRO A 58 8.19 26.80 -34.38
N GLY A 59 9.02 27.60 -33.70
CA GLY A 59 8.58 28.43 -32.57
C GLY A 59 8.46 27.70 -31.23
N LEU A 60 8.62 26.38 -31.19
CA LEU A 60 8.57 25.59 -29.95
C LEU A 60 9.97 25.35 -29.37
N GLY A 61 10.58 26.40 -28.83
CA GLY A 61 11.81 26.27 -28.05
C GLY A 61 11.55 25.69 -26.66
N TYR A 62 12.60 25.18 -26.00
CA TYR A 62 12.52 24.63 -24.64
C TYR A 62 11.85 25.58 -23.63
N GLY A 63 12.12 26.89 -23.71
CA GLY A 63 11.50 27.88 -22.81
C GLY A 63 9.98 27.97 -22.97
N VAL A 64 9.47 27.87 -24.20
CA VAL A 64 8.02 27.86 -24.47
C VAL A 64 7.43 26.56 -23.96
N PHE A 65 8.09 25.43 -24.24
CA PHE A 65 7.65 24.13 -23.73
C PHE A 65 7.63 24.08 -22.19
N LEU A 66 8.65 24.63 -21.52
CA LEU A 66 8.72 24.71 -20.06
C LEU A 66 7.54 25.51 -19.49
N ALA A 67 7.17 26.62 -20.12
CA ALA A 67 6.00 27.40 -19.70
C ALA A 67 4.70 26.59 -19.84
N ILE A 68 4.54 25.88 -20.96
CA ILE A 68 3.41 24.98 -21.18
C ILE A 68 3.39 23.86 -20.13
N TYR A 69 4.53 23.21 -19.88
CA TYR A 69 4.67 22.16 -18.90
C TYR A 69 4.27 22.64 -17.50
N ILE A 70 4.75 23.81 -17.06
CA ILE A 70 4.41 24.39 -15.76
C ILE A 70 2.90 24.67 -15.67
N ALA A 71 2.29 25.20 -16.73
CA ALA A 71 0.85 25.45 -16.76
C ALA A 71 0.05 24.15 -16.62
N SER A 72 0.41 23.12 -17.41
CA SER A 72 -0.23 21.81 -17.37
C SER A 72 -0.02 21.09 -16.03
N TYR A 73 1.18 21.16 -15.47
CA TYR A 73 1.52 20.61 -14.15
C TYR A 73 0.71 21.28 -13.04
N THR A 74 0.60 22.61 -13.08
CA THR A 74 -0.21 23.39 -12.12
C THR A 74 -1.69 23.02 -12.22
N ALA A 75 -2.23 22.86 -13.44
CA ALA A 75 -3.61 22.41 -13.64
C ALA A 75 -3.84 21.01 -13.04
N GLY A 76 -2.89 20.08 -13.24
CA GLY A 76 -2.93 18.75 -12.64
C GLY A 76 -2.91 18.78 -11.10
N LEU A 77 -2.07 19.63 -10.51
CA LEU A 77 -1.99 19.83 -9.05
C LEU A 77 -3.30 20.39 -8.48
N VAL A 78 -3.86 21.42 -9.12
CA VAL A 78 -5.13 22.05 -8.68
C VAL A 78 -6.28 21.04 -8.72
N ALA A 79 -6.32 20.17 -9.74
CA ALA A 79 -7.35 19.16 -9.87
C ALA A 79 -7.26 18.03 -8.83
N SER A 80 -6.12 17.91 -8.11
CA SER A 80 -5.89 16.86 -7.10
C SER A 80 -6.14 15.43 -7.62
N VAL A 81 -6.02 15.22 -8.93
CA VAL A 81 -6.18 13.90 -9.54
C VAL A 81 -4.89 13.10 -9.35
N PRO A 82 -4.95 11.86 -8.84
CA PRO A 82 -3.77 11.02 -8.67
C PRO A 82 -2.96 10.90 -9.98
N GLY A 83 -1.67 11.28 -9.92
CA GLY A 83 -0.78 11.25 -11.08
C GLY A 83 -1.13 12.25 -12.21
N GLY A 84 -2.01 13.22 -11.93
CA GLY A 84 -2.46 14.23 -12.90
C GLY A 84 -3.13 13.66 -14.14
N LEU A 85 -3.58 12.40 -14.10
CA LEU A 85 -4.13 11.68 -15.25
C LEU A 85 -5.31 12.44 -15.86
N GLY A 86 -5.29 12.62 -17.18
CA GLY A 86 -6.32 13.33 -17.94
C GLY A 86 -6.20 14.85 -17.90
N VAL A 87 -6.01 15.47 -16.72
CA VAL A 87 -5.95 16.94 -16.60
C VAL A 87 -4.61 17.49 -17.10
N PHE A 88 -3.49 16.91 -16.67
CA PHE A 88 -2.17 17.27 -17.19
C PHE A 88 -2.08 16.99 -18.69
N ASP A 89 -2.55 15.81 -19.10
CA ASP A 89 -2.47 15.36 -20.48
C ASP A 89 -3.33 16.25 -21.40
N GLY A 90 -4.57 16.55 -20.98
CA GLY A 90 -5.48 17.42 -21.71
C GLY A 90 -4.98 18.87 -21.80
N ALA A 91 -4.41 19.41 -20.72
CA ALA A 91 -3.79 20.73 -20.75
C ALA A 91 -2.58 20.79 -21.70
N MET A 92 -1.75 19.74 -21.70
CA MET A 92 -0.62 19.61 -22.62
C MET A 92 -1.09 19.47 -24.08
N MET A 93 -2.11 18.65 -24.35
CA MET A 93 -2.71 18.50 -25.68
C MET A 93 -3.28 19.81 -26.21
N LEU A 94 -4.02 20.54 -25.38
CA LEU A 94 -4.60 21.83 -25.75
C LEU A 94 -3.51 22.86 -26.07
N ALA A 95 -2.46 22.93 -25.25
CA ALA A 95 -1.40 23.92 -25.41
C ALA A 95 -0.42 23.59 -26.55
N LEU A 96 -0.14 22.31 -26.81
CA LEU A 96 0.71 21.86 -27.92
C LEU A 96 -0.05 21.70 -29.25
N GLY A 97 -1.38 21.66 -29.23
CA GLY A 97 -2.19 21.43 -30.43
C GLY A 97 -1.99 22.47 -31.54
N GLY A 98 -1.55 23.68 -31.18
CA GLY A 98 -1.16 24.72 -32.15
C GLY A 98 0.21 24.48 -32.84
N TYR A 99 1.04 23.58 -32.30
CA TYR A 99 2.39 23.30 -32.80
C TYR A 99 2.48 21.96 -33.53
N MET A 100 1.70 20.97 -33.14
CA MET A 100 1.78 19.62 -33.71
C MET A 100 0.48 18.82 -33.60
N PRO A 101 0.28 17.80 -34.46
CA PRO A 101 -0.89 16.92 -34.39
C PRO A 101 -1.01 16.15 -33.07
N GLU A 102 -2.24 15.91 -32.63
CA GLU A 102 -2.58 15.20 -31.38
C GLU A 102 -1.86 13.86 -31.18
N PRO A 103 -1.72 12.96 -32.19
CA PRO A 103 -1.04 11.68 -31.98
C PRO A 103 0.40 11.84 -31.49
N ARG A 104 1.12 12.85 -31.99
CA ARG A 104 2.52 13.11 -31.60
C ARG A 104 2.61 13.60 -30.15
N ILE A 105 1.66 14.42 -29.72
CA ILE A 105 1.58 14.91 -28.34
C ILE A 105 1.32 13.74 -27.39
N ILE A 106 0.36 12.88 -27.72
CA ILE A 106 0.03 11.69 -26.92
C ILE A 106 1.25 10.76 -26.81
N THR A 107 1.96 10.51 -27.92
CA THR A 107 3.19 9.71 -27.89
C THR A 107 4.23 10.31 -26.94
N ALA A 108 4.46 11.62 -27.00
CA ALA A 108 5.39 12.29 -26.10
C ALA A 108 4.97 12.21 -24.63
N ILE A 109 3.67 12.36 -24.33
CA ILE A 109 3.12 12.20 -22.99
C ILE A 109 3.33 10.77 -22.47
N LEU A 110 3.09 9.75 -23.30
CA LEU A 110 3.30 8.35 -22.92
C LEU A 110 4.78 8.05 -22.63
N ILE A 111 5.69 8.57 -23.47
CA ILE A 111 7.14 8.44 -23.26
C ILE A 111 7.56 9.18 -21.97
N PHE A 112 7.07 10.40 -21.76
CA PHE A 112 7.29 11.13 -20.52
C PHE A 112 6.86 10.31 -19.30
N ARG A 113 5.66 9.71 -19.32
CA ARG A 113 5.16 8.87 -18.23
C ARG A 113 5.98 7.61 -18.04
N LEU A 114 6.50 7.01 -19.11
CA LEU A 114 7.39 5.87 -19.05
C LEU A 114 8.67 6.22 -18.27
N PHE A 115 9.33 7.33 -18.62
CA PHE A 115 10.59 7.73 -18.00
C PHE A 115 10.43 8.35 -16.61
N TYR A 116 9.32 9.05 -16.34
CA TYR A 116 9.12 9.76 -15.08
C TYR A 116 8.39 8.93 -14.02
N TYR A 117 7.48 8.02 -14.41
CA TYR A 117 6.72 7.20 -13.47
C TYR A 117 7.10 5.72 -13.52
N ILE A 118 7.08 5.11 -14.71
CA ILE A 118 7.15 3.64 -14.83
C ILE A 118 8.57 3.11 -14.58
N ILE A 119 9.58 3.63 -15.29
CA ILE A 119 10.97 3.18 -15.12
C ILE A 119 11.45 3.39 -13.67
N PRO A 120 11.24 4.57 -13.05
CA PRO A 120 11.62 4.78 -11.65
C PRO A 120 10.91 3.83 -10.68
N LEU A 121 9.63 3.52 -10.91
CA LEU A 121 8.87 2.55 -10.10
C LEU A 121 9.56 1.18 -10.10
N PHE A 122 9.93 0.67 -11.28
CA PHE A 122 10.61 -0.62 -11.40
C PHE A 122 12.04 -0.59 -10.86
N LEU A 123 12.79 0.48 -11.11
CA LEU A 123 14.14 0.63 -10.59
C LEU A 123 14.14 0.65 -9.06
N ALA A 124 13.26 1.43 -8.45
CA ALA A 124 13.09 1.48 -7.00
C ALA A 124 12.65 0.12 -6.45
N GLY A 125 11.70 -0.55 -7.12
CA GLY A 125 11.24 -1.90 -6.75
C GLY A 125 12.36 -2.94 -6.79
N VAL A 126 13.20 -2.94 -7.83
CA VAL A 126 14.35 -3.84 -7.98
C VAL A 126 15.42 -3.57 -6.92
N MET A 127 15.79 -2.30 -6.71
CA MET A 127 16.74 -1.92 -5.67
C MET A 127 16.26 -2.35 -4.29
N PHE A 128 14.98 -2.15 -4.02
CA PHE A 128 14.35 -2.52 -2.76
C PHE A 128 14.26 -4.04 -2.57
N ALA A 129 13.79 -4.78 -3.57
CA ALA A 129 13.73 -6.24 -3.52
C ALA A 129 15.14 -6.86 -3.37
N GLY A 130 16.13 -6.29 -4.07
CA GLY A 130 17.54 -6.67 -3.91
C GLY A 130 18.00 -6.47 -2.48
N HIS A 131 17.75 -5.29 -1.89
CA HIS A 131 18.12 -4.98 -0.51
C HIS A 131 17.53 -5.97 0.51
N GLU A 132 16.22 -6.28 0.41
CA GLU A 132 15.56 -7.27 1.28
C GLU A 132 16.16 -8.67 1.11
N LEU A 133 16.51 -9.08 -0.12
CA LEU A 133 17.11 -10.39 -0.37
C LEU A 133 18.51 -10.52 0.25
N PHE A 134 19.33 -9.47 0.15
CA PHE A 134 20.66 -9.43 0.76
C PHE A 134 20.58 -9.48 2.29
N LEU A 135 19.72 -8.68 2.90
CA LEU A 135 19.54 -8.65 4.37
C LEU A 135 19.02 -9.98 4.93
N ARG A 136 18.11 -10.66 4.20
CA ARG A 136 17.63 -11.99 4.61
C ARG A 136 18.73 -13.04 4.58
N GLY A 137 19.63 -12.99 3.61
CA GLY A 137 20.79 -13.87 3.53
C GLY A 137 21.64 -13.79 4.80
N ASP A 138 21.96 -12.58 5.23
CA ASP A 138 22.78 -12.33 6.42
C ASP A 138 22.08 -12.78 7.71
N ALA A 139 20.78 -12.49 7.84
CA ALA A 139 20.02 -12.89 9.02
C ALA A 139 19.92 -14.43 9.19
N VAL A 140 19.74 -15.17 8.10
CA VAL A 140 19.66 -16.65 8.14
C VAL A 140 21.03 -17.27 8.44
N LEU A 141 22.10 -16.73 7.87
CA LEU A 141 23.48 -17.18 8.14
C LEU A 141 23.90 -16.91 9.59
N LEU A 142 23.49 -15.78 10.15
CA LEU A 142 23.78 -15.41 11.55
C LEU A 142 22.92 -16.19 12.55
N SER A 143 21.62 -16.39 12.29
CA SER A 143 20.76 -17.22 13.15
C SER A 143 21.21 -18.67 13.20
N ARG A 144 21.76 -19.20 12.10
CA ARG A 144 22.39 -20.54 12.08
C ARG A 144 23.65 -20.61 12.93
N LYS A 145 24.34 -19.48 13.12
CA LYS A 145 25.56 -19.36 13.94
C LYS A 145 25.25 -19.07 15.42
N ALA A 146 24.09 -18.51 15.73
CA ALA A 146 23.66 -18.14 17.09
C ALA A 146 22.91 -19.25 17.86
N GLY A 147 22.71 -20.43 17.25
CA GLY A 147 21.92 -21.55 17.82
C GLY A 147 22.53 -22.29 19.02
N GLY A 148 23.32 -21.64 19.88
CA GLY A 148 24.03 -22.29 20.99
C GLY A 148 23.86 -21.65 22.37
N ASP A 149 23.67 -20.34 22.49
CA ASP A 149 23.69 -19.64 23.80
C ASP A 149 22.66 -18.51 23.83
N SER A 150 21.43 -18.82 24.22
CA SER A 150 20.41 -17.80 24.51
C SER A 150 19.99 -17.91 25.98
N PRO A 151 20.11 -16.84 26.78
CA PRO A 151 19.77 -16.87 28.21
C PRO A 151 18.27 -17.11 28.43
N ALA A 152 17.94 -17.84 29.50
CA ALA A 152 16.58 -18.29 29.83
C ALA A 152 15.65 -17.16 30.34
N ARG A 153 16.18 -15.99 30.72
CA ARG A 153 15.41 -14.80 31.11
C ARG A 153 16.30 -13.55 31.04
N GLY A 154 15.85 -12.48 30.38
CA GLY A 154 16.58 -11.21 30.30
C GLY A 154 16.36 -10.44 28.99
N PRO A 155 16.81 -9.17 28.92
CA PRO A 155 16.58 -8.31 27.77
C PRO A 155 17.31 -8.83 26.53
N ARG A 156 16.54 -9.29 25.54
CA ARG A 156 17.03 -9.58 24.20
C ARG A 156 17.20 -8.25 23.45
N THR A 157 18.44 -7.89 23.11
CA THR A 157 18.71 -6.74 22.25
C THR A 157 18.35 -7.11 20.81
N THR A 158 17.12 -6.81 20.41
CA THR A 158 16.72 -6.84 19.00
C THR A 158 17.56 -5.82 18.23
N ARG A 159 18.21 -6.25 17.15
CA ARG A 159 18.93 -5.33 16.26
C ARG A 159 17.93 -4.35 15.63
N PRO A 160 18.32 -3.08 15.40
CA PRO A 160 17.49 -2.04 14.78
C PRO A 160 16.85 -2.40 13.42
N SER A 161 17.34 -3.46 12.76
CA SER A 161 16.91 -3.89 11.42
C SER A 161 15.48 -4.41 11.33
N VAL A 162 14.82 -4.75 12.45
CA VAL A 162 13.43 -5.24 12.42
C VAL A 162 12.40 -4.10 12.37
N VAL A 163 12.79 -2.94 12.89
CA VAL A 163 11.94 -1.74 13.04
C VAL A 163 11.91 -0.96 11.72
N ILE A 164 13.09 -0.80 11.08
CA ILE A 164 13.23 -0.29 9.69
C ILE A 164 12.33 -1.06 8.71
N ARG A 165 12.11 -2.36 8.96
CA ARG A 165 11.33 -3.26 8.13
C ARG A 165 9.84 -2.90 7.98
N GLU A 166 9.26 -2.13 8.90
CA GLU A 166 7.82 -1.82 8.87
C GLU A 166 7.51 -0.55 8.07
N SER A 167 8.36 0.49 8.16
CA SER A 167 8.33 1.62 7.22
C SER A 167 8.66 1.16 5.79
N GLU A 168 9.61 0.22 5.65
CA GLU A 168 9.90 -0.48 4.39
C GLU A 168 8.71 -1.31 3.87
N ALA A 169 7.88 -1.84 4.77
CA ALA A 169 6.70 -2.63 4.39
C ALA A 169 5.56 -1.76 3.83
N ASP A 170 5.44 -0.48 4.20
CA ASP A 170 4.48 0.46 3.58
C ASP A 170 4.91 0.80 2.15
N PHE A 171 6.20 1.10 1.96
CA PHE A 171 6.77 1.37 0.65
C PHE A 171 6.62 0.18 -0.31
N SER A 172 6.96 -1.03 0.15
CA SER A 172 6.87 -2.25 -0.67
C SER A 172 5.45 -2.57 -1.12
N VAL A 173 4.47 -2.35 -0.25
CA VAL A 173 3.05 -2.56 -0.56
C VAL A 173 2.55 -1.50 -1.54
N ALA A 174 2.97 -0.24 -1.40
CA ALA A 174 2.62 0.82 -2.34
C ALA A 174 3.18 0.53 -3.74
N VAL A 175 4.47 0.17 -3.83
CA VAL A 175 5.13 -0.20 -5.09
C VAL A 175 4.48 -1.42 -5.72
N ALA A 176 4.21 -2.47 -4.94
CA ALA A 176 3.53 -3.68 -5.41
C ALA A 176 2.12 -3.37 -5.93
N THR A 177 1.35 -2.55 -5.21
CA THR A 177 0.01 -2.11 -5.60
C THR A 177 0.05 -1.37 -6.94
N GLY A 178 0.97 -0.39 -7.09
CA GLY A 178 1.14 0.36 -8.32
C GLY A 178 1.56 -0.51 -9.50
N ALA A 179 2.55 -1.39 -9.31
CA ALA A 179 3.06 -2.29 -10.35
C ALA A 179 2.00 -3.30 -10.81
N VAL A 180 1.22 -3.87 -9.89
CA VAL A 180 0.14 -4.82 -10.21
C VAL A 180 -1.00 -4.12 -10.96
N SER A 181 -1.38 -2.91 -10.52
CA SER A 181 -2.39 -2.13 -11.22
C SER A 181 -1.93 -1.75 -12.63
N LEU A 182 -0.64 -1.42 -12.81
CA LEU A 182 -0.04 -1.14 -14.11
C LEU A 182 -0.11 -2.38 -15.00
N CYS A 183 0.30 -3.55 -14.48
CA CYS A 183 0.18 -4.81 -15.20
C CYS A 183 -1.25 -5.08 -15.66
N GLY A 184 -2.23 -4.89 -14.78
CA GLY A 184 -3.64 -5.04 -15.13
C GLY A 184 -4.09 -4.08 -16.23
N GLY A 185 -3.67 -2.81 -16.18
CA GLY A 185 -3.94 -1.82 -17.21
C GLY A 185 -3.29 -2.16 -18.56
N VAL A 186 -2.04 -2.65 -18.55
CA VAL A 186 -1.33 -3.11 -19.76
C VAL A 186 -2.07 -4.27 -20.41
N LEU A 187 -2.52 -5.26 -19.63
CA LEU A 187 -3.29 -6.39 -20.18
C LEU A 187 -4.60 -5.94 -20.85
N ILE A 188 -5.32 -4.99 -20.22
CA ILE A 188 -6.53 -4.42 -20.82
C ILE A 188 -6.20 -3.66 -22.11
N ALA A 189 -5.16 -2.82 -22.09
CA ALA A 189 -4.73 -2.05 -23.25
C ALA A 189 -4.33 -2.96 -24.42
N LEU A 190 -3.62 -4.06 -24.15
CA LEU A 190 -3.24 -5.05 -25.16
C LEU A 190 -4.46 -5.68 -25.85
N THR A 191 -5.51 -6.01 -25.09
CA THR A 191 -6.74 -6.57 -25.66
C THR A 191 -7.56 -5.57 -26.48
N ILE A 192 -7.26 -4.27 -26.38
CA ILE A 192 -7.98 -3.21 -27.10
C ILE A 192 -7.19 -2.76 -28.33
N LEU A 193 -5.87 -2.61 -28.20
CA LEU A 193 -5.04 -1.95 -29.20
C LEU A 193 -4.49 -2.90 -30.27
N ASP A 194 -4.43 -4.20 -29.98
CA ASP A 194 -3.79 -5.18 -30.86
C ASP A 194 -4.65 -6.46 -30.91
N PRO A 195 -5.69 -6.51 -31.77
CA PRO A 195 -6.61 -7.64 -31.83
C PRO A 195 -5.95 -8.88 -32.47
N GLU A 196 -6.08 -10.02 -31.77
CA GLU A 196 -5.82 -11.41 -32.19
C GLU A 196 -4.56 -11.76 -33.01
N THR A 197 -3.51 -12.17 -32.29
CA THR A 197 -2.53 -13.17 -32.78
C THR A 197 -2.32 -14.20 -31.67
N TRP A 198 -2.77 -15.45 -31.85
CA TRP A 198 -2.45 -16.57 -30.92
C TRP A 198 -1.40 -17.48 -31.54
N ASP A 199 -0.41 -16.87 -32.19
CA ASP A 199 0.53 -17.53 -33.12
C ASP A 199 1.34 -18.66 -32.48
N ASN A 200 1.60 -18.57 -31.17
CA ASN A 200 2.38 -19.56 -30.44
C ASN A 200 1.51 -20.69 -29.84
N ALA A 201 0.18 -20.61 -29.93
CA ALA A 201 -0.72 -21.67 -29.50
C ALA A 201 -0.87 -22.72 -30.62
N ALA A 202 -0.71 -24.01 -30.27
CA ALA A 202 -0.79 -25.11 -31.24
C ALA A 202 -2.04 -25.98 -31.04
N GLY A 203 -2.62 -26.46 -32.15
CA GLY A 203 -3.71 -27.43 -32.16
C GLY A 203 -4.98 -26.94 -31.47
N TRP A 204 -5.51 -27.72 -30.53
CA TRP A 204 -6.73 -27.41 -29.79
C TRP A 204 -6.62 -26.16 -28.90
N LEU A 205 -5.40 -25.78 -28.47
CA LEU A 205 -5.17 -24.57 -27.68
C LEU A 205 -5.37 -23.31 -28.51
N HIS A 206 -4.99 -23.33 -29.80
CA HIS A 206 -5.22 -22.20 -30.71
C HIS A 206 -6.72 -21.93 -30.86
N THR A 207 -7.53 -22.98 -31.05
CA THR A 207 -8.99 -22.82 -31.17
C THR A 207 -9.64 -22.34 -29.88
N LEU A 208 -9.21 -22.85 -28.72
CA LEU A 208 -9.75 -22.40 -27.43
C LEU A 208 -9.39 -20.96 -27.10
N PHE A 209 -8.11 -20.58 -27.27
CA PHE A 209 -7.65 -19.25 -26.93
C PHE A 209 -7.97 -18.20 -28.01
N GLY A 210 -8.09 -18.58 -29.27
CA GLY A 210 -8.67 -17.70 -30.29
C GLY A 210 -10.10 -17.29 -29.94
N MET A 211 -10.90 -18.20 -29.38
CA MET A 211 -12.29 -17.88 -28.98
C MET A 211 -12.40 -17.12 -27.65
N ALA A 212 -11.57 -17.47 -26.66
CA ALA A 212 -11.78 -17.04 -25.27
C ALA A 212 -10.56 -16.34 -24.63
N GLY A 213 -9.42 -16.29 -25.32
CA GLY A 213 -8.15 -15.89 -24.73
C GLY A 213 -8.03 -14.41 -24.44
N ASP A 214 -8.48 -13.54 -25.35
CA ASP A 214 -8.49 -12.09 -25.10
C ASP A 214 -9.49 -11.71 -24.00
N TYR A 215 -10.62 -12.43 -23.90
CA TYR A 215 -11.55 -12.32 -22.78
C TYR A 215 -10.89 -12.71 -21.45
N LEU A 216 -10.16 -13.83 -21.42
CA LEU A 216 -9.44 -14.30 -20.25
C LEU A 216 -8.37 -13.29 -19.82
N LEU A 217 -7.61 -12.74 -20.77
CA LEU A 217 -6.54 -11.78 -20.49
C LEU A 217 -7.08 -10.46 -19.93
N SER A 218 -8.18 -9.97 -20.50
CA SER A 218 -8.88 -8.77 -20.02
C SER A 218 -9.46 -8.97 -18.62
N LEU A 219 -10.06 -10.14 -18.36
CA LEU A 219 -10.59 -10.50 -17.03
C LEU A 219 -9.47 -10.56 -15.99
N ILE A 220 -8.32 -11.15 -16.34
CA ILE A 220 -7.13 -11.15 -15.48
C ILE A 220 -6.68 -9.71 -15.21
N GLY A 221 -6.67 -8.84 -16.22
CA GLY A 221 -6.31 -7.43 -16.07
C GLY A 221 -7.20 -6.69 -15.06
N VAL A 222 -8.52 -6.81 -15.17
CA VAL A 222 -9.49 -6.23 -14.22
C VAL A 222 -9.31 -6.82 -12.82
N ALA A 223 -9.12 -8.15 -12.73
CA ALA A 223 -8.90 -8.83 -11.45
C ALA A 223 -7.62 -8.32 -10.77
N LEU A 224 -6.51 -8.12 -11.50
CA LEU A 224 -5.27 -7.55 -10.96
C LEU A 224 -5.47 -6.13 -10.41
N ILE A 225 -6.20 -5.26 -11.11
CA ILE A 225 -6.53 -3.91 -10.62
C ILE A 225 -7.35 -4.00 -9.32
N GLY A 226 -8.35 -4.88 -9.25
CA GLY A 226 -9.12 -5.10 -8.03
C GLY A 226 -8.29 -5.68 -6.88
N LEU A 227 -7.38 -6.60 -7.18
CA LEU A 227 -6.47 -7.20 -6.21
C LEU A 227 -5.40 -6.22 -5.73
N ALA A 228 -5.02 -5.21 -6.52
CA ALA A 228 -4.12 -4.15 -6.10
C ALA A 228 -4.67 -3.43 -4.83
N ILE A 229 -6.00 -3.23 -4.76
CA ILE A 229 -6.66 -2.71 -3.56
C ILE A 229 -6.53 -3.68 -2.38
N GLY A 230 -6.50 -4.99 -2.62
CA GLY A 230 -6.25 -5.98 -1.56
C GLY A 230 -4.81 -6.07 -1.10
N LEU A 231 -3.86 -5.81 -2.00
CA LEU A 231 -2.47 -5.65 -1.64
C LEU A 231 -2.30 -4.42 -0.75
N SER A 232 -2.92 -3.28 -1.09
CA SER A 232 -2.85 -2.06 -0.26
C SER A 232 -3.48 -2.24 1.14
N GLN A 233 -4.43 -3.17 1.29
CA GLN A 233 -4.99 -3.58 2.58
C GLN A 233 -4.21 -4.68 3.31
N ARG A 234 -3.04 -5.08 2.78
CA ARG A 234 -2.12 -6.10 3.33
C ARG A 234 -2.72 -7.51 3.45
N VAL A 235 -3.62 -7.89 2.54
CA VAL A 235 -4.34 -9.17 2.61
C VAL A 235 -3.54 -10.33 2.02
N THR A 236 -3.32 -11.40 2.79
CA THR A 236 -2.48 -12.55 2.39
C THR A 236 -3.05 -13.32 1.19
N LEU A 237 -4.37 -13.48 1.08
CA LEU A 237 -4.98 -14.10 -0.09
C LEU A 237 -4.78 -13.28 -1.36
N ALA A 238 -4.87 -11.94 -1.25
CA ALA A 238 -4.68 -11.06 -2.40
C ALA A 238 -3.27 -11.22 -2.98
N TRP A 239 -2.25 -11.34 -2.13
CA TRP A 239 -0.87 -11.63 -2.54
C TRP A 239 -0.75 -12.97 -3.30
N LYS A 240 -1.31 -14.07 -2.77
CA LYS A 240 -1.26 -15.40 -3.43
C LYS A 240 -1.96 -15.40 -4.79
N VAL A 241 -3.17 -14.86 -4.84
CA VAL A 241 -3.97 -14.82 -6.08
C VAL A 241 -3.28 -13.93 -7.12
N THR A 242 -2.72 -12.79 -6.71
CA THR A 242 -1.99 -11.89 -7.61
C THR A 242 -0.77 -12.57 -8.23
N LEU A 243 0.03 -13.29 -7.44
CA LEU A 243 1.17 -14.04 -7.98
C LEU A 243 0.74 -15.12 -8.98
N GLY A 244 -0.34 -15.85 -8.68
CA GLY A 244 -0.91 -16.84 -9.59
C GLY A 244 -1.40 -16.23 -10.90
N LEU A 245 -2.12 -15.10 -10.81
CA LEU A 245 -2.64 -14.38 -11.97
C LEU A 245 -1.54 -13.73 -12.82
N LEU A 246 -0.50 -13.17 -12.21
CA LEU A 246 0.66 -12.63 -12.95
C LEU A 246 1.42 -13.73 -13.68
N ALA A 247 1.63 -14.89 -13.05
CA ALA A 247 2.25 -16.04 -13.70
C ALA A 247 1.41 -16.59 -14.85
N ALA A 248 0.08 -16.68 -14.66
CA ALA A 248 -0.85 -17.08 -15.72
C ALA A 248 -0.86 -16.06 -16.87
N ALA A 249 -0.91 -14.75 -16.57
CA ALA A 249 -0.84 -13.68 -17.56
C ALA A 249 0.47 -13.70 -18.36
N ALA A 250 1.61 -13.96 -17.70
CA ALA A 250 2.90 -14.11 -18.37
C ALA A 250 2.87 -15.29 -19.36
N GLY A 251 2.31 -16.44 -18.97
CA GLY A 251 2.14 -17.59 -19.85
C GLY A 251 1.20 -17.32 -21.03
N LEU A 252 0.04 -16.71 -20.76
CA LEU A 252 -0.94 -16.38 -21.79
C LEU A 252 -0.41 -15.35 -22.80
N THR A 253 0.34 -14.34 -22.36
CA THR A 253 0.95 -13.35 -23.25
C THR A 253 2.09 -13.93 -24.11
N LEU A 254 2.80 -14.95 -23.60
CA LEU A 254 3.75 -15.73 -24.43
C LEU A 254 3.02 -16.57 -25.49
N LEU A 255 1.90 -17.22 -25.12
CA LEU A 255 1.07 -18.00 -26.05
C LEU A 255 0.39 -17.12 -27.11
N ARG A 256 0.05 -15.88 -26.74
CA ARG A 256 -0.42 -14.82 -27.66
C ARG A 256 0.68 -14.28 -28.59
N GLY A 257 1.93 -14.77 -28.51
CA GLY A 257 3.01 -14.25 -29.35
C GLY A 257 3.37 -12.77 -29.10
N SER A 258 2.97 -12.21 -27.96
CA SER A 258 3.22 -10.80 -27.64
C SER A 258 4.73 -10.53 -27.50
N PRO A 259 5.20 -9.30 -27.78
CA PRO A 259 6.60 -8.92 -27.58
C PRO A 259 7.11 -9.32 -26.19
N LEU A 260 8.31 -9.90 -26.12
CA LEU A 260 8.88 -10.48 -24.89
C LEU A 260 8.88 -9.52 -23.69
N LEU A 261 8.89 -8.21 -23.96
CA LEU A 261 8.76 -7.16 -22.96
C LEU A 261 7.54 -7.35 -22.03
N ILE A 262 6.37 -7.73 -22.58
CA ILE A 262 5.11 -7.84 -21.83
C ILE A 262 5.14 -9.01 -20.83
N PRO A 263 5.40 -10.27 -21.23
CA PRO A 263 5.50 -11.37 -20.28
C PRO A 263 6.68 -11.18 -19.32
N ALA A 264 7.79 -10.58 -19.78
CA ALA A 264 8.90 -10.24 -18.90
C ALA A 264 8.49 -9.23 -17.82
N LEU A 265 7.66 -8.23 -18.15
CA LEU A 265 7.11 -7.27 -17.19
C LEU A 265 6.24 -7.98 -16.13
N MET A 266 5.33 -8.86 -16.55
CA MET A 266 4.48 -9.63 -15.63
C MET A 266 5.32 -10.52 -14.70
N ALA A 267 6.32 -11.20 -15.26
CA ALA A 267 7.24 -12.05 -14.52
C ALA A 267 8.10 -11.23 -13.54
N LEU A 268 8.61 -10.07 -13.97
CA LEU A 268 9.38 -9.16 -13.12
C LEU A 268 8.55 -8.71 -11.91
N VAL A 269 7.31 -8.26 -12.12
CA VAL A 269 6.42 -7.88 -11.01
C VAL A 269 6.16 -9.06 -10.08
N ALA A 270 5.93 -10.25 -10.61
CA ALA A 270 5.74 -11.45 -9.79
C ALA A 270 6.98 -11.76 -8.93
N ILE A 271 8.19 -11.69 -9.51
CA ILE A 271 9.46 -11.90 -8.82
C ILE A 271 9.69 -10.84 -7.74
N LEU A 272 9.39 -9.56 -8.02
CA LEU A 272 9.54 -8.48 -7.06
C LEU A 272 8.59 -8.64 -5.86
N ILE A 273 7.38 -9.16 -6.05
CA ILE A 273 6.37 -9.29 -4.99
C ILE A 273 6.53 -10.60 -4.19
N ALA A 274 7.06 -11.66 -4.81
CA ALA A 274 7.22 -12.99 -4.20
C ALA A 274 7.98 -13.02 -2.86
N PRO A 275 9.11 -12.30 -2.64
CA PRO A 275 9.82 -12.38 -1.37
C PRO A 275 9.06 -11.74 -0.20
N PHE A 276 8.09 -10.87 -0.46
CA PHE A 276 7.41 -10.06 0.56
C PHE A 276 6.19 -10.73 1.21
N ARG A 277 6.11 -12.07 1.23
CA ARG A 277 5.02 -12.82 1.91
C ARG A 277 4.69 -12.29 3.31
N ASN A 278 5.69 -11.95 4.09
CA ASN A 278 5.51 -11.55 5.50
C ASN A 278 4.89 -10.14 5.66
N SER A 279 4.96 -9.29 4.63
CA SER A 279 4.35 -7.95 4.64
C SER A 279 2.81 -8.00 4.49
N TYR A 280 2.28 -9.14 4.03
CA TYR A 280 0.84 -9.40 3.86
C TYR A 280 0.34 -10.32 4.97
N TYR A 281 0.18 -9.77 6.17
CA TYR A 281 -0.18 -10.54 7.37
C TYR A 281 -1.70 -10.62 7.63
N ARG A 282 -2.52 -9.82 6.92
CA ARG A 282 -3.95 -9.73 7.21
C ARG A 282 -4.71 -10.87 6.54
N HIS A 283 -5.33 -11.72 7.36
CA HIS A 283 -6.15 -12.82 6.85
C HIS A 283 -7.46 -12.29 6.27
N ALA A 284 -7.87 -12.84 5.11
CA ALA A 284 -9.11 -12.44 4.44
C ALA A 284 -10.34 -12.92 5.22
N ARG A 285 -11.42 -12.14 5.15
CA ARG A 285 -12.70 -12.42 5.84
C ARG A 285 -13.33 -13.76 5.46
N VAL A 286 -13.08 -14.21 4.22
CA VAL A 286 -13.62 -15.46 3.64
C VAL A 286 -13.27 -16.71 4.46
N LEU A 287 -12.14 -16.72 5.16
CA LEU A 287 -11.73 -17.86 5.98
C LEU A 287 -12.08 -17.72 7.47
N SER A 288 -12.54 -16.56 7.91
CA SER A 288 -12.69 -16.25 9.35
C SER A 288 -14.13 -15.98 9.78
N GLU A 289 -15.02 -15.58 8.86
CA GLU A 289 -16.43 -15.33 9.16
C GLU A 289 -17.34 -16.02 8.11
N PRO A 290 -18.49 -16.58 8.51
CA PRO A 290 -19.47 -17.11 7.55
C PRO A 290 -19.91 -16.00 6.59
N LEU A 291 -20.03 -16.34 5.30
CA LEU A 291 -20.39 -15.39 4.24
C LEU A 291 -21.69 -14.66 4.61
N SER A 292 -21.60 -13.35 4.79
CA SER A 292 -22.75 -12.51 5.10
C SER A 292 -23.81 -12.59 3.99
N PHE A 293 -25.10 -12.49 4.35
CA PHE A 293 -26.20 -12.51 3.37
C PHE A 293 -26.01 -11.52 2.19
N PRO A 294 -25.52 -10.28 2.40
CA PRO A 294 -25.24 -9.36 1.30
C PRO A 294 -24.10 -9.77 0.37
N THR A 295 -23.10 -10.54 0.85
CA THR A 295 -21.99 -11.05 0.02
C THR A 295 -22.42 -12.22 -0.86
N VAL A 296 -23.30 -13.08 -0.35
CA VAL A 296 -23.88 -14.18 -1.14
C VAL A 296 -24.80 -13.62 -2.24
N MET A 297 -25.58 -12.59 -1.92
CA MET A 297 -26.43 -11.91 -2.92
C MET A 297 -25.62 -11.22 -4.02
N SER A 298 -24.52 -10.52 -3.69
CA SER A 298 -23.65 -9.93 -4.71
C SER A 298 -22.93 -10.99 -5.56
N LEU A 299 -22.57 -12.14 -4.98
CA LEU A 299 -22.00 -13.27 -5.72
C LEU A 299 -23.01 -13.85 -6.72
N LEU A 300 -24.24 -14.11 -6.26
CA LEU A 300 -25.31 -14.65 -7.11
C LEU A 300 -25.69 -13.67 -8.23
N LEU A 301 -25.73 -12.36 -7.93
CA LEU A 301 -26.02 -11.33 -8.91
C LEU A 301 -24.89 -11.20 -9.95
N LEU A 302 -23.62 -11.28 -9.52
CA LEU A 302 -22.48 -11.30 -10.42
C LEU A 302 -22.50 -12.53 -11.35
N ILE A 303 -22.73 -13.73 -10.78
CA ILE A 303 -22.86 -14.97 -11.55
C ILE A 303 -24.01 -14.87 -12.53
N ALA A 304 -25.18 -14.37 -12.11
CA ALA A 304 -26.33 -14.17 -12.99
C ALA A 304 -25.99 -13.19 -14.12
N CYS A 305 -25.26 -12.12 -13.84
CA CYS A 305 -24.83 -11.15 -14.85
C CYS A 305 -23.87 -11.79 -15.87
N VAL A 306 -22.86 -12.53 -15.40
CA VAL A 306 -21.91 -13.27 -16.24
C VAL A 306 -22.61 -14.33 -17.09
N VAL A 307 -23.55 -15.07 -16.52
CA VAL A 307 -24.36 -16.06 -17.25
C VAL A 307 -25.24 -15.39 -18.31
N VAL A 308 -25.89 -14.28 -17.98
CA VAL A 308 -26.67 -13.49 -18.96
C VAL A 308 -25.76 -13.00 -20.09
N LEU A 309 -24.54 -12.54 -19.79
CA LEU A 309 -23.55 -12.15 -20.80
C LEU A 309 -23.06 -13.32 -21.65
N ALA A 310 -22.85 -14.50 -21.05
CA ALA A 310 -22.42 -15.69 -21.77
C ALA A 310 -23.54 -16.25 -22.68
N CYS A 311 -24.80 -16.12 -22.28
CA CYS A 311 -25.95 -16.61 -23.04
C CYS A 311 -26.54 -15.58 -24.02
N ALA A 312 -26.36 -14.28 -23.78
CA ALA A 312 -26.88 -13.19 -24.62
C ALA A 312 -25.77 -12.45 -25.39
N GLY A 313 -24.50 -12.84 -25.22
CA GLY A 313 -23.39 -12.34 -26.00
C GLY A 313 -23.59 -12.69 -27.48
N PRO A 314 -23.27 -11.79 -28.42
CA PRO A 314 -23.36 -12.12 -29.84
C PRO A 314 -22.41 -13.28 -30.12
N HIS A 315 -22.95 -14.47 -30.40
CA HIS A 315 -22.16 -15.62 -30.84
C HIS A 315 -21.69 -15.48 -32.29
N ASP A 316 -22.12 -14.42 -32.99
CA ASP A 316 -21.89 -14.25 -34.41
C ASP A 316 -21.19 -12.92 -34.76
N ALA A 317 -20.03 -13.09 -35.42
CA ALA A 317 -19.46 -12.25 -36.49
C ALA A 317 -18.49 -11.08 -36.20
N LEU A 318 -18.17 -10.71 -34.96
CA LEU A 318 -17.09 -9.75 -34.70
C LEU A 318 -16.15 -10.30 -33.63
N GLY A 319 -15.01 -10.85 -34.04
CA GLY A 319 -13.89 -11.28 -33.19
C GLY A 319 -13.18 -10.11 -32.52
N GLY A 320 -13.94 -9.28 -31.79
CA GLY A 320 -13.45 -8.14 -31.04
C GLY A 320 -13.46 -8.42 -29.54
N SER A 321 -12.57 -7.75 -28.80
CA SER A 321 -12.59 -7.85 -27.34
C SER A 321 -13.92 -7.32 -26.80
N TRP A 322 -14.31 -7.79 -25.62
CA TRP A 322 -15.55 -7.42 -24.96
C TRP A 322 -15.72 -5.90 -24.77
N TRP A 323 -14.61 -5.16 -24.70
CA TRP A 323 -14.57 -3.70 -24.66
C TRP A 323 -14.92 -3.05 -26.00
N GLU A 324 -14.51 -3.66 -27.12
CA GLU A 324 -14.89 -3.21 -28.45
C GLU A 324 -16.39 -3.38 -28.67
N ILE A 325 -16.93 -4.51 -28.19
CA ILE A 325 -18.36 -4.77 -28.19
C ILE A 325 -19.10 -3.78 -27.26
N MET A 326 -18.55 -3.50 -26.08
CA MET A 326 -19.10 -2.55 -25.10
C MET A 326 -19.05 -1.10 -25.55
N LEU A 327 -17.99 -0.65 -26.23
CA LEU A 327 -17.77 0.77 -26.58
C LEU A 327 -18.29 1.08 -27.99
N PHE A 328 -18.09 0.18 -28.95
CA PHE A 328 -18.26 0.43 -30.38
C PHE A 328 -19.36 -0.42 -31.05
N ALA A 329 -19.65 -1.65 -30.59
CA ALA A 329 -20.70 -2.48 -31.21
C ALA A 329 -22.10 -2.12 -30.72
N SER A 330 -22.85 -1.43 -31.57
CA SER A 330 -24.26 -1.13 -31.40
C SER A 330 -25.13 -2.35 -31.78
N SER A 331 -25.69 -3.10 -30.82
CA SER A 331 -26.84 -3.98 -31.14
C SER A 331 -27.90 -4.16 -30.05
N SER A 332 -27.68 -3.81 -28.78
CA SER A 332 -28.78 -3.50 -27.85
C SER A 332 -28.26 -2.76 -26.62
N GLY A 333 -28.94 -1.69 -26.19
CA GLY A 333 -28.53 -0.93 -25.00
C GLY A 333 -28.43 -1.80 -23.74
N VAL A 334 -29.24 -2.87 -23.66
CA VAL A 334 -29.28 -3.80 -22.52
C VAL A 334 -27.94 -4.50 -22.31
N GLY A 335 -27.26 -4.96 -23.37
CA GLY A 335 -25.96 -5.64 -23.27
C GLY A 335 -24.86 -4.77 -22.67
N ARG A 336 -24.83 -3.47 -22.99
CA ARG A 336 -23.87 -2.51 -22.42
C ARG A 336 -24.11 -2.31 -20.92
N TRP A 337 -25.37 -2.14 -20.53
CA TRP A 337 -25.73 -1.92 -19.13
C TRP A 337 -25.54 -3.17 -18.26
N THR A 338 -25.86 -4.37 -18.76
CA THR A 338 -25.62 -5.62 -18.03
C THR A 338 -24.12 -5.87 -17.84
N MET A 339 -23.30 -5.53 -18.83
CA MET A 339 -21.85 -5.68 -18.74
C MET A 339 -21.17 -4.70 -17.80
N GLY A 340 -21.55 -3.41 -17.89
CA GLY A 340 -21.11 -2.41 -16.91
C GLY A 340 -21.53 -2.80 -15.49
N LEU A 341 -22.74 -3.35 -15.32
CA LEU A 341 -23.23 -3.85 -14.04
C LEU A 341 -22.43 -5.07 -13.56
N ALA A 342 -22.12 -6.04 -14.43
CA ALA A 342 -21.32 -7.21 -14.09
C ALA A 342 -19.92 -6.82 -13.61
N VAL A 343 -19.26 -5.88 -14.31
CA VAL A 343 -17.93 -5.38 -13.95
C VAL A 343 -17.98 -4.61 -12.63
N MET A 344 -18.98 -3.73 -12.46
CA MET A 344 -19.19 -2.98 -11.22
C MET A 344 -19.43 -3.92 -10.04
N LEU A 345 -20.28 -4.94 -10.20
CA LEU A 345 -20.55 -5.95 -9.18
C LEU A 345 -19.32 -6.83 -8.91
N GLY A 346 -18.54 -7.15 -9.94
CA GLY A 346 -17.28 -7.90 -9.83
C GLY A 346 -16.25 -7.15 -9.00
N LEU A 347 -16.02 -5.88 -9.31
CA LEU A 347 -15.16 -4.98 -8.53
C LEU A 347 -15.69 -4.80 -7.11
N LEU A 348 -16.99 -4.60 -6.92
CA LEU A 348 -17.61 -4.45 -5.60
C LEU A 348 -17.48 -5.73 -4.78
N MET A 349 -17.58 -6.90 -5.42
CA MET A 349 -17.39 -8.20 -4.79
C MET A 349 -15.94 -8.43 -4.39
N ILE A 350 -14.98 -8.14 -5.28
CA ILE A 350 -13.54 -8.18 -4.99
C ILE A 350 -13.25 -7.26 -3.80
N MET A 351 -13.72 -6.00 -3.83
CA MET A 351 -13.56 -5.04 -2.73
C MET A 351 -14.19 -5.53 -1.41
N ARG A 352 -15.36 -6.19 -1.45
CA ARG A 352 -16.03 -6.72 -0.25
C ARG A 352 -15.33 -7.95 0.32
N LEU A 353 -14.88 -8.87 -0.52
CA LEU A 353 -14.16 -10.09 -0.11
C LEU A 353 -12.78 -9.76 0.48
N ILE A 354 -12.17 -8.70 -0.03
CA ILE A 354 -10.89 -8.16 0.44
C ILE A 354 -11.04 -7.37 1.74
N ARG A 355 -12.27 -6.98 2.14
CA ARG A 355 -12.45 -6.21 3.37
C ARG A 355 -11.80 -6.90 4.54
N PRO A 356 -11.10 -6.15 5.38
CA PRO A 356 -10.21 -6.79 6.31
C PRO A 356 -10.96 -7.49 7.44
N GLY A 357 -10.44 -8.64 7.89
CA GLY A 357 -10.95 -9.31 9.08
C GLY A 357 -10.80 -8.45 10.34
N ARG A 358 -11.73 -8.65 11.30
CA ARG A 358 -11.61 -8.10 12.65
C ARG A 358 -10.50 -8.82 13.41
N ILE A 359 -9.80 -8.10 14.27
CA ILE A 359 -8.77 -8.73 15.11
C ILE A 359 -9.47 -9.57 16.17
N ALA A 360 -9.09 -10.84 16.24
CA ALA A 360 -9.62 -11.75 17.24
C ALA A 360 -9.14 -11.31 18.62
N ILE A 361 -10.07 -10.83 19.43
CA ILE A 361 -9.83 -10.53 20.84
C ILE A 361 -10.11 -11.82 21.60
N VAL A 362 -9.11 -12.30 22.32
CA VAL A 362 -9.32 -13.40 23.27
C VAL A 362 -9.78 -12.77 24.60
N PRO A 363 -10.86 -13.28 25.21
CA PRO A 363 -11.29 -12.77 26.51
C PRO A 363 -10.20 -13.01 27.56
N TRP A 364 -10.14 -12.13 28.56
CA TRP A 364 -9.26 -12.31 29.71
C TRP A 364 -9.94 -13.23 30.73
N ASP A 365 -9.59 -14.51 30.69
CA ASP A 365 -10.07 -15.56 31.59
C ASP A 365 -8.94 -16.11 32.47
N ALA A 366 -9.28 -16.96 33.45
CA ALA A 366 -8.29 -17.52 34.38
C ALA A 366 -7.20 -18.34 33.66
N GLN A 367 -7.56 -19.01 32.55
CA GLN A 367 -6.62 -19.76 31.73
C GLN A 367 -5.68 -18.83 30.94
N GLY A 368 -6.20 -17.75 30.37
CA GLY A 368 -5.44 -16.71 29.69
C GLY A 368 -4.48 -15.99 30.61
N GLN A 369 -4.92 -15.65 31.82
CA GLN A 369 -4.07 -15.06 32.85
C GLN A 369 -2.92 -16.01 33.24
N ALA A 370 -3.22 -17.29 33.51
CA ALA A 370 -2.18 -18.27 33.80
C ALA A 370 -1.16 -18.39 32.64
N ARG A 371 -1.65 -18.40 31.39
CA ARG A 371 -0.79 -18.43 30.20
C ARG A 371 0.08 -17.19 30.08
N TYR A 372 -0.45 -16.00 30.36
CA TYR A 372 0.31 -14.75 30.33
C TYR A 372 1.45 -14.77 31.35
N HIS A 373 1.19 -15.15 32.61
CA HIS A 373 2.23 -15.20 33.64
C HIS A 373 3.29 -16.30 33.44
N MET A 374 3.03 -17.28 32.57
CA MET A 374 4.04 -18.28 32.18
C MET A 374 5.01 -17.78 31.10
N LEU A 375 4.72 -16.65 30.45
CA LEU A 375 5.53 -16.11 29.37
C LEU A 375 6.61 -15.16 29.89
N ASP A 376 7.71 -15.08 29.15
CA ASP A 376 8.78 -14.12 29.41
C ASP A 376 8.24 -12.68 29.37
N HIS A 377 8.78 -11.77 30.19
CA HIS A 377 8.37 -10.36 30.28
C HIS A 377 6.94 -10.10 30.79
N ALA A 378 6.25 -11.11 31.33
CA ALA A 378 4.97 -10.91 32.00
C ALA A 378 5.10 -9.96 33.21
N ILE A 379 4.16 -9.04 33.32
CA ILE A 379 4.05 -8.11 34.45
C ILE A 379 3.06 -8.68 35.47
N ASP A 380 3.54 -8.93 36.70
CA ASP A 380 2.75 -9.51 37.78
C ASP A 380 1.55 -8.64 38.21
N ALA A 381 1.64 -7.31 38.03
CA ALA A 381 0.56 -6.38 38.35
C ALA A 381 -0.68 -6.55 37.44
N VAL A 382 -0.53 -7.15 36.25
CA VAL A 382 -1.63 -7.34 35.30
C VAL A 382 -2.48 -8.53 35.72
N GLY A 383 -3.79 -8.33 35.86
CA GLY A 383 -4.73 -9.32 36.39
C GLY A 383 -4.94 -9.23 37.91
N ALA A 384 -3.98 -8.67 38.65
CA ALA A 384 -4.09 -8.40 40.08
C ALA A 384 -4.61 -6.97 40.35
N ALA A 385 -3.85 -5.95 39.93
CA ALA A 385 -4.20 -4.54 40.13
C ALA A 385 -5.04 -3.98 38.97
N TRP A 386 -4.76 -4.45 37.74
CA TRP A 386 -5.49 -4.04 36.55
C TRP A 386 -6.28 -5.21 35.99
N ARG A 387 -7.56 -4.99 35.69
CA ARG A 387 -8.41 -5.99 35.02
C ARG A 387 -8.46 -5.70 33.51
N PRO A 388 -7.80 -6.51 32.67
CA PRO A 388 -7.82 -6.33 31.22
C PRO A 388 -9.24 -6.51 30.68
N SER A 389 -9.59 -5.73 29.65
CA SER A 389 -10.81 -5.93 28.88
C SER A 389 -10.70 -7.12 27.90
N GLY A 390 -9.47 -7.58 27.65
CA GLY A 390 -9.15 -8.69 26.79
C GLY A 390 -7.64 -8.79 26.59
N GLN A 391 -7.23 -9.75 25.76
CA GLN A 391 -5.84 -9.95 25.36
C GLN A 391 -5.75 -10.16 23.85
N ILE A 392 -4.67 -9.64 23.28
CA ILE A 392 -4.31 -9.83 21.88
C ILE A 392 -3.19 -10.88 21.86
N VAL A 393 -3.40 -11.92 21.06
CA VAL A 393 -2.39 -12.95 20.83
C VAL A 393 -1.49 -12.50 19.69
N GLY A 394 -0.19 -12.77 19.73
CA GLY A 394 0.70 -12.50 18.59
C GLY A 394 0.39 -13.39 17.37
N ALA A 395 0.98 -13.06 16.22
CA ALA A 395 0.79 -13.78 14.95
C ALA A 395 1.12 -15.28 15.01
N ARG A 396 2.07 -15.68 15.85
CA ARG A 396 2.51 -17.06 16.04
C ARG A 396 1.91 -17.73 17.28
N GLY A 397 1.09 -17.02 18.06
CA GLY A 397 0.53 -17.57 19.30
C GLY A 397 1.52 -17.66 20.47
N GLN A 398 2.69 -17.04 20.35
CA GLN A 398 3.81 -17.09 21.29
C GLN A 398 3.98 -15.80 22.09
N ALA A 399 3.20 -14.76 21.79
CA ALA A 399 3.10 -13.55 22.60
C ALA A 399 1.65 -13.24 23.00
N LEU A 400 1.48 -12.59 24.15
CA LEU A 400 0.21 -12.13 24.68
C LEU A 400 0.34 -10.68 25.15
N LEU A 401 -0.55 -9.82 24.65
CA LEU A 401 -0.65 -8.42 25.06
C LEU A 401 -2.02 -8.14 25.71
N PRO A 402 -2.06 -7.99 27.04
CA PRO A 402 -3.27 -7.57 27.74
C PRO A 402 -3.58 -6.09 27.48
N PHE A 403 -4.86 -5.75 27.35
CA PHE A 403 -5.27 -4.36 27.12
C PHE A 403 -6.55 -3.98 27.85
N VAL A 404 -6.77 -2.67 28.02
CA VAL A 404 -7.97 -2.09 28.65
C VAL A 404 -8.58 -1.03 27.73
N ARG A 405 -9.91 -0.99 27.70
CA ARG A 405 -10.67 0.10 27.06
C ARG A 405 -11.04 1.15 28.11
N ARG A 406 -10.48 2.36 28.00
CA ARG A 406 -10.81 3.49 28.89
C ARG A 406 -11.06 4.74 28.06
N GLY A 407 -12.29 5.26 28.12
CA GLY A 407 -12.68 6.47 27.38
C GLY A 407 -12.49 6.32 25.87
N THR A 408 -11.70 7.21 25.27
CA THR A 408 -11.31 7.19 23.85
C THR A 408 -10.06 6.35 23.57
N PHE A 409 -9.44 5.76 24.60
CA PHE A 409 -8.18 5.04 24.48
C PHE A 409 -8.37 3.52 24.50
N LEU A 410 -7.48 2.87 23.78
CA LEU A 410 -7.19 1.45 23.89
C LEU A 410 -5.77 1.33 24.45
N ILE A 411 -5.65 0.93 25.71
CA ILE A 411 -4.40 0.97 26.46
C ILE A 411 -3.81 -0.44 26.58
N GLY A 412 -2.64 -0.67 26.00
CA GLY A 412 -1.83 -1.86 26.24
C GLY A 412 -1.18 -1.78 27.62
N LEU A 413 -1.32 -2.85 28.40
CA LEU A 413 -0.76 -2.93 29.75
C LEU A 413 0.62 -3.59 29.68
N GLY A 414 1.66 -2.77 29.74
CA GLY A 414 3.04 -3.21 29.66
C GLY A 414 3.52 -3.54 28.24
N ASP A 415 4.72 -4.10 28.20
CA ASP A 415 5.21 -4.79 27.02
C ASP A 415 4.46 -6.14 26.85
N PRO A 416 4.26 -6.63 25.62
CA PRO A 416 3.72 -7.97 25.41
C PRO A 416 4.63 -9.02 26.05
N ALA A 417 4.04 -10.03 26.67
CA ALA A 417 4.78 -11.14 27.23
C ALA A 417 4.96 -12.25 26.19
N GLY A 418 6.16 -12.82 26.08
CA GLY A 418 6.46 -13.97 25.22
C GLY A 418 7.66 -13.77 24.30
N ASN A 419 7.64 -14.43 23.14
CA ASN A 419 8.72 -14.34 22.16
C ASN A 419 8.79 -12.91 21.58
N ALA A 420 9.95 -12.25 21.67
CA ALA A 420 10.16 -10.88 21.21
C ALA A 420 9.73 -10.63 19.74
N GLU A 421 9.93 -11.60 18.84
CA GLU A 421 9.46 -11.45 17.44
C GLU A 421 7.93 -11.39 17.35
N ASP A 422 7.24 -12.17 18.18
CA ASP A 422 5.78 -12.23 18.19
C ASP A 422 5.17 -11.07 19.01
N CYS A 423 5.94 -10.50 19.95
CA CYS A 423 5.56 -9.31 20.72
C CYS A 423 5.34 -8.09 19.81
N VAL A 424 6.23 -7.86 18.83
CA VAL A 424 6.07 -6.77 17.84
C VAL A 424 4.73 -6.90 17.12
N SER A 425 4.38 -8.12 16.69
CA SER A 425 3.09 -8.38 16.01
C SER A 425 1.89 -8.03 16.90
N ALA A 426 1.95 -8.37 18.20
CA ALA A 426 0.88 -8.05 19.15
C ALA A 426 0.72 -6.53 19.38
N ILE A 427 1.82 -5.78 19.41
CA ILE A 427 1.81 -4.31 19.51
C ILE A 427 1.08 -3.70 18.30
N TRP A 428 1.41 -4.13 17.08
CA TRP A 428 0.74 -3.66 15.86
C TRP A 428 -0.74 -4.03 15.82
N TRP A 429 -1.09 -5.21 16.28
CA TRP A 429 -2.48 -5.65 16.36
C TRP A 429 -3.28 -4.83 17.37
N LEU A 430 -2.69 -4.37 18.48
CA LEU A 430 -3.36 -3.41 19.36
C LEU A 430 -3.63 -2.09 18.65
N ARG A 431 -2.67 -1.55 17.90
CA ARG A 431 -2.86 -0.33 17.11
C ARG A 431 -3.94 -0.51 16.05
N ASP A 432 -3.93 -1.63 15.33
CA ASP A 432 -4.97 -1.95 14.35
C ASP A 432 -6.35 -2.10 15.01
N LEU A 433 -6.42 -2.66 16.22
CA LEU A 433 -7.67 -2.78 16.97
C LEU A 433 -8.18 -1.41 17.42
N ALA A 434 -7.29 -0.53 17.88
CA ALA A 434 -7.63 0.84 18.23
C ALA A 434 -8.26 1.58 17.03
N VAL A 435 -7.64 1.46 15.85
CA VAL A 435 -8.18 2.04 14.60
C VAL A 435 -9.54 1.44 14.25
N GLN A 436 -9.73 0.12 14.39
CA GLN A 436 -11.01 -0.55 14.14
C GLN A 436 -12.12 -0.07 15.07
N GLU A 437 -11.79 0.23 16.33
CA GLU A 437 -12.74 0.72 17.34
C GLU A 437 -12.91 2.26 17.32
N GLY A 438 -12.21 2.99 16.46
CA GLY A 438 -12.20 4.46 16.46
C GLY A 438 -11.57 5.06 17.72
N ARG A 439 -10.67 4.33 18.37
CA ARG A 439 -9.95 4.69 19.60
C ARG A 439 -8.50 5.05 19.29
N GLN A 440 -7.85 5.75 20.21
CA GLN A 440 -6.43 6.04 20.15
C GLN A 440 -5.61 4.97 20.89
N PRO A 441 -4.53 4.43 20.29
CA PRO A 441 -3.67 3.47 20.96
C PRO A 441 -2.74 4.19 21.96
N ALA A 442 -2.56 3.57 23.12
CA ALA A 442 -1.58 3.99 24.12
C ALA A 442 -1.00 2.75 24.81
N PHE A 443 0.21 2.88 25.37
CA PHE A 443 0.84 1.80 26.14
C PHE A 443 1.35 2.34 27.47
N TRP A 444 1.05 1.61 28.54
CA TRP A 444 1.35 2.02 29.91
C TRP A 444 2.33 1.04 30.57
N CYS A 445 3.32 1.56 31.31
CA CYS A 445 4.37 0.76 31.96
C CYS A 445 5.18 -0.11 31.00
N VAL A 446 5.59 0.44 29.85
CA VAL A 446 6.46 -0.27 28.89
C VAL A 446 7.93 -0.13 29.27
N GLY A 447 8.74 -1.14 28.97
CA GLY A 447 10.18 -1.14 29.16
C GLY A 447 10.92 -0.45 28.01
N ALA A 448 12.25 -0.43 28.09
CA ALA A 448 13.10 0.20 27.08
C ALA A 448 13.22 -0.62 25.78
N MET A 449 12.91 -1.93 25.82
CA MET A 449 13.16 -2.88 24.72
C MET A 449 12.38 -2.52 23.44
N PHE A 450 11.11 -2.15 23.57
CA PHE A 450 10.21 -1.92 22.43
C PHE A 450 9.99 -0.43 22.11
N LEU A 451 10.74 0.49 22.74
CA LEU A 451 10.65 1.93 22.45
C LEU A 451 10.78 2.28 20.96
N PRO A 452 11.70 1.68 20.18
CA PRO A 452 11.76 1.93 18.75
C PRO A 452 10.46 1.56 18.02
N VAL A 453 9.83 0.44 18.39
CA VAL A 453 8.55 -0.02 17.81
C VAL A 453 7.41 0.94 18.15
N TYR A 454 7.37 1.45 19.38
CA TYR A 454 6.36 2.45 19.76
C TYR A 454 6.54 3.77 19.00
N ASN A 455 7.79 4.18 18.75
CA ASN A 455 8.10 5.37 17.98
C ASN A 455 7.65 5.22 16.50
N ASP A 456 7.81 4.04 15.92
CA ASP A 456 7.34 3.72 14.56
C ASP A 456 5.82 3.78 14.42
N LEU A 457 5.08 3.51 15.49
CA LEU A 457 3.63 3.71 15.55
C LEU A 457 3.23 5.20 15.65
N GLY A 458 4.21 6.10 15.67
CA GLY A 458 4.02 7.54 15.88
C GLY A 458 3.71 7.90 17.34
N LEU A 459 4.09 7.05 18.30
CA LEU A 459 3.90 7.31 19.74
C LEU A 459 5.19 7.85 20.35
N THR A 460 5.05 8.88 21.17
CA THR A 460 6.16 9.44 21.95
C THR A 460 6.23 8.75 23.31
N ALA A 461 7.44 8.38 23.72
CA ALA A 461 7.71 7.76 25.01
C ALA A 461 8.00 8.83 26.09
N TRP A 462 7.25 8.77 27.19
CA TRP A 462 7.39 9.66 28.34
C TRP A 462 7.78 8.84 29.56
N PRO A 463 8.86 9.19 30.30
CA PRO A 463 9.24 8.45 31.49
C PRO A 463 8.16 8.57 32.57
N LEU A 464 7.81 7.44 33.19
CA LEU A 464 6.84 7.42 34.30
C LEU A 464 7.46 7.96 35.59
N PRO A 465 6.69 8.65 36.46
CA PRO A 465 7.20 9.16 37.73
C PRO A 465 7.63 8.03 38.68
N VAL A 466 8.62 8.31 39.54
CA VAL A 466 9.29 7.34 40.44
C VAL A 466 8.31 6.63 41.39
N SER A 467 7.19 7.27 41.76
CA SER A 467 6.12 6.66 42.58
C SER A 467 5.39 5.53 41.85
N ALA A 468 5.18 5.67 40.54
CA ALA A 468 4.62 4.62 39.71
C ALA A 468 5.65 3.50 39.50
N GLN A 469 6.94 3.80 39.31
CA GLN A 469 7.98 2.78 39.08
C GLN A 469 8.14 1.80 40.25
N LYS A 470 8.10 2.29 41.51
CA LYS A 470 8.26 1.45 42.72
C LYS A 470 7.14 0.42 42.92
N ALA A 471 5.96 0.63 42.34
CA ALA A 471 4.84 -0.29 42.47
C ALA A 471 4.91 -1.50 41.51
N HIS A 472 5.74 -1.42 40.45
CA HIS A 472 5.68 -2.38 39.35
C HIS A 472 6.91 -3.31 39.25
N SER A 473 8.07 -2.94 39.81
CA SER A 473 9.20 -3.84 40.10
C SER A 473 10.30 -3.15 40.93
N PRO A 474 10.81 -3.73 42.04
CA PRO A 474 11.82 -3.11 42.90
C PRO A 474 13.27 -3.16 42.34
N GLY A 475 13.45 -3.09 41.01
CA GLY A 475 14.77 -3.15 40.37
C GLY A 475 14.86 -2.30 39.12
N MET A 476 15.68 -1.24 39.19
CA MET A 476 16.45 -0.49 38.17
C MET A 476 15.98 -0.33 36.69
N GLU A 477 14.76 -0.68 36.29
CA GLU A 477 14.24 -0.39 34.94
C GLU A 477 13.31 0.82 34.96
N THR A 478 13.65 1.82 34.13
CA THR A 478 12.78 2.99 33.90
C THR A 478 11.63 2.57 33.01
N PHE A 479 10.40 2.72 33.50
CA PHE A 479 9.20 2.45 32.71
C PHE A 479 8.70 3.72 32.01
N TYR A 480 8.08 3.54 30.85
CA TYR A 480 7.57 4.62 30.01
C TYR A 480 6.06 4.52 29.76
N LEU A 481 5.46 5.66 29.44
CA LEU A 481 4.15 5.81 28.84
C LEU A 481 4.34 6.19 27.36
N CYS A 482 3.86 5.35 26.45
CA CYS A 482 3.88 5.64 25.02
C CYS A 482 2.50 6.10 24.56
N ALA A 483 2.40 7.36 24.15
CA ALA A 483 1.16 7.97 23.67
C ALA A 483 1.46 9.06 22.64
N ARG A 484 0.43 9.53 21.94
CA ARG A 484 0.53 10.73 21.10
C ARG A 484 0.82 11.97 21.96
N PRO A 485 1.54 12.98 21.44
CA PRO A 485 1.99 14.13 22.22
C PRO A 485 0.87 14.87 22.96
N ASN A 486 -0.29 15.00 22.33
CA ASN A 486 -1.42 15.76 22.89
C ASN A 486 -2.21 14.98 23.95
N ASP A 487 -2.04 13.65 24.02
CA ASP A 487 -2.91 12.77 24.79
C ASP A 487 -2.28 12.29 26.12
N ALA A 488 -0.97 12.54 26.30
CA ALA A 488 -0.20 12.03 27.44
C ALA A 488 -0.72 12.50 28.81
N ARG A 489 -1.11 13.78 28.95
CA ARG A 489 -1.62 14.34 30.22
C ARG A 489 -2.98 13.73 30.61
N LEU A 490 -3.83 13.50 29.62
CA LEU A 490 -5.17 12.94 29.83
C LEU A 490 -5.07 11.46 30.21
N LEU A 491 -4.18 10.70 29.58
CA LEU A 491 -3.90 9.30 29.93
C LEU A 491 -3.34 9.13 31.34
N GLN A 492 -2.41 9.99 31.78
CA GLN A 492 -1.89 9.94 33.15
C GLN A 492 -3.00 10.14 34.20
N SER A 493 -3.96 11.03 33.95
CA SER A 493 -5.10 11.23 34.85
C SER A 493 -6.06 10.03 34.89
N LEU A 494 -6.22 9.32 33.77
CA LEU A 494 -7.13 8.17 33.65
C LEU A 494 -6.59 6.87 34.25
N MET A 495 -5.27 6.77 34.44
CA MET A 495 -4.60 5.61 35.02
C MET A 495 -4.36 5.74 36.53
N HIS A 496 -4.37 6.97 37.06
CA HIS A 496 -4.30 7.22 38.51
C HIS A 496 -5.65 7.08 39.23
N ASN A 497 -6.77 7.08 38.49
CA ASN A 497 -8.14 6.84 38.96
C ASN A 497 -8.61 5.43 38.59
#